data_AF-A0A3N7CKF4-F1
#
_entry.id   AF-A0A3N7CKF4-F1
#
_cell.length_a   1.000
_cell.length_b   1.000
_cell.length_c   1.000
_cell.angle_alpha   90.00
_cell.angle_beta   90.00
_cell.angle_gamma   90.00
#
_symmetry.space_group_name_H-M   'P 1'
#
loop_
_entity.id
_entity.type
_entity.pdbx_description
1 polymer ?
#
loop_
_entity_poly.entity_id
_entity_poly.type
_entity_poly.pdbx_seq_one_letter_code
_entity_poly.pdbx_strand_id
1 'polypeptide(L)'
;MYDEDFEEMEMPCPCNNCGDWFDLNSGSASNKWYPNTVICKSCGDIEDHEVDIDNEEEDLLIEIENGNNIRANKKRLKEIGRPFKKKN
;
A
#
# COMPACT_ATOMS: atom_id res chain seq x y z
N MET A 1 24.67 5.71 27.57
CA MET A 1 23.49 6.58 27.42
C MET A 1 22.57 5.77 26.53
N TYR A 2 21.54 5.17 27.11
CA TYR A 2 20.58 4.37 26.37
C TYR A 2 19.58 5.34 25.74
N ASP A 3 19.17 5.09 24.50
CA ASP A 3 18.26 5.94 23.75
C ASP A 3 16.88 5.94 24.45
N GLU A 4 16.47 7.07 25.02
CA GLU A 4 15.23 7.23 25.81
C GLU A 4 13.97 6.84 25.01
N ASP A 5 13.99 6.94 23.67
CA ASP A 5 12.88 6.56 22.78
C ASP A 5 12.50 5.07 22.85
N PHE A 6 13.45 4.19 23.19
CA PHE A 6 13.16 2.75 23.33
C PHE A 6 12.48 2.41 24.66
N GLU A 7 12.61 3.25 25.69
CA GLU A 7 11.99 3.01 27.00
C GLU A 7 10.49 3.30 26.99
N GLU A 8 10.00 4.10 26.02
CA GLU A 8 8.57 4.39 25.85
C GLU A 8 7.82 3.35 24.99
N MET A 9 8.53 2.55 24.17
CA MET A 9 7.91 1.49 23.36
C MET A 9 7.67 0.23 24.20
N GLU A 10 6.41 -0.23 24.28
CA GLU A 10 6.07 -1.44 25.04
C GLU A 10 6.63 -2.70 24.37
N MET A 11 6.56 -2.76 23.04
CA MET A 11 7.09 -3.85 22.22
C MET A 11 7.82 -3.30 21.00
N PRO A 12 9.05 -2.80 21.17
CA PRO A 12 9.85 -2.30 20.06
C PRO A 12 10.15 -3.42 19.07
N CYS A 13 9.78 -3.21 17.82
CA CYS A 13 9.93 -4.15 16.72
C CYS A 13 10.52 -3.41 15.51
N PRO A 14 11.45 -3.99 14.74
CA PRO A 14 11.91 -3.40 13.50
C PRO A 14 10.87 -3.57 12.38
N CYS A 15 10.63 -2.52 11.61
CA CYS A 15 9.77 -2.58 10.43
C CYS A 15 10.43 -3.37 9.29
N ASN A 16 9.73 -4.37 8.74
CA ASN A 16 10.24 -5.20 7.64
C ASN A 16 10.51 -4.41 6.33
N ASN A 17 9.85 -3.25 6.16
CA ASN A 17 9.99 -2.43 4.94
C ASN A 17 11.12 -1.40 5.04
N CYS A 18 11.07 -0.51 6.03
CA CYS A 18 12.05 0.58 6.18
C CYS A 18 13.21 0.28 7.13
N GLY A 19 13.06 -0.71 8.02
CA GLY A 19 14.05 -1.05 9.04
C GLY A 19 14.00 -0.19 10.31
N ASP A 20 13.15 0.84 10.36
CA ASP A 20 12.97 1.66 11.56
C ASP A 20 12.30 0.88 12.68
N TRP A 21 12.66 1.21 13.93
CA TRP A 21 12.02 0.64 15.11
C TRP A 21 10.72 1.37 15.41
N PHE A 22 9.69 0.59 15.76
CA PHE A 22 8.38 1.10 16.13
C PHE A 22 7.77 0.21 17.21
N ASP A 23 6.79 0.72 17.95
CA ASP A 23 6.01 -0.10 18.87
C ASP A 23 5.03 -0.97 18.07
N LEU A 24 5.10 -2.29 18.22
CA LEU A 24 4.22 -3.23 17.54
C LEU A 24 2.73 -2.89 17.73
N ASN A 25 2.34 -2.37 18.89
CA ASN A 25 0.96 -1.98 19.20
C ASN A 25 0.49 -0.73 18.42
N SER A 26 1.44 0.04 17.87
CA SER A 26 1.19 1.22 17.04
C SER A 26 1.29 0.97 15.53
N GLY A 27 1.66 -0.25 15.13
CA GLY A 27 1.84 -0.63 13.74
C GLY A 27 0.54 -0.87 12.97
N SER A 28 0.69 -1.14 11.67
CA SER A 28 -0.40 -1.59 10.80
C SER A 28 -0.11 -2.99 10.27
N ALA A 29 -1.17 -3.77 10.04
CA ALA A 29 -1.04 -5.09 9.43
C ALA A 29 -0.74 -4.95 7.93
N SER A 30 0.32 -5.60 7.46
CA SER A 30 0.69 -5.57 6.06
C SER A 30 -0.10 -6.60 5.25
N ASN A 31 -0.77 -6.13 4.21
CA ASN A 31 -1.70 -6.93 3.40
C ASN A 31 -1.10 -7.34 2.04
N LYS A 32 -0.14 -6.58 1.53
CA LYS A 32 0.40 -6.65 0.17
C LYS A 32 1.90 -6.93 0.15
N TRP A 33 2.71 -6.14 0.85
CA TRP A 33 4.17 -6.19 0.84
C TRP A 33 4.71 -7.34 1.70
N TYR A 34 4.20 -7.48 2.93
CA TYR A 34 4.64 -8.48 3.90
C TYR A 34 3.44 -9.15 4.60
N PRO A 35 2.70 -10.05 3.91
CA PRO A 35 1.49 -10.66 4.45
C PRO A 35 1.70 -11.35 5.81
N ASN A 36 0.71 -11.21 6.71
CA ASN A 36 0.75 -11.73 8.08
C ASN A 36 1.85 -11.13 8.97
N THR A 37 2.35 -9.95 8.63
CA THR A 37 3.28 -9.19 9.47
C THR A 37 2.68 -7.84 9.86
N VAL A 38 3.25 -7.21 10.87
CA VAL A 38 2.92 -5.83 11.26
C VAL A 38 4.12 -4.96 10.89
N ILE A 39 3.86 -3.89 10.16
CA ILE A 39 4.85 -2.89 9.76
C ILE A 39 4.58 -1.56 10.48
N CYS A 40 5.55 -0.66 10.45
CA CYS A 40 5.35 0.66 11.05
C CYS A 40 4.19 1.39 10.35
N LYS A 41 3.50 2.26 11.09
CA LYS A 41 2.33 3.00 10.59
C LYS A 41 2.59 3.71 9.27
N SER A 42 3.73 4.38 9.12
CA SER A 42 4.08 5.10 7.88
C SER A 42 4.19 4.18 6.68
N CYS A 43 4.73 2.97 6.86
CA CYS A 43 4.79 1.99 5.79
C CYS A 43 3.41 1.41 5.51
N GLY A 44 2.60 1.18 6.54
CA GLY A 44 1.19 0.78 6.39
C GLY A 44 0.37 1.79 5.57
N ASP A 45 0.47 3.08 5.87
CA ASP A 45 -0.26 4.14 5.16
C ASP A 45 0.11 4.18 3.66
N ILE A 46 1.38 3.95 3.32
CA ILE A 46 1.85 3.90 1.93
C ILE A 46 1.31 2.63 1.24
N GLU A 47 1.38 1.49 1.92
CA GLU A 47 0.88 0.22 1.42
C GLU A 47 -0.62 0.28 1.14
N ASP A 48 -1.41 0.81 2.08
CA ASP A 48 -2.86 0.96 1.94
C ASP A 48 -3.20 1.85 0.73
N HIS A 49 -2.48 2.95 0.54
CA HIS A 49 -2.65 3.80 -0.64
C HIS A 49 -2.31 3.07 -1.95
N GLU A 50 -1.30 2.19 -1.96
CA GLU A 50 -1.03 1.37 -3.14
C GLU A 50 -2.11 0.32 -3.38
N VAL A 51 -2.70 -0.26 -2.33
CA VAL A 51 -3.83 -1.19 -2.43
C VAL A 51 -5.04 -0.47 -3.03
N ASP A 52 -5.32 0.75 -2.61
CA ASP A 52 -6.39 1.57 -3.18
C ASP A 52 -6.19 1.84 -4.67
N ILE A 53 -4.96 2.16 -5.09
CA ILE A 53 -4.62 2.35 -6.51
C ILE A 53 -4.81 1.06 -7.31
N ASP A 54 -4.38 -0.09 -6.77
CA ASP A 54 -4.50 -1.38 -7.45
C ASP A 54 -5.97 -1.81 -7.57
N ASN A 55 -6.79 -1.55 -6.54
CA ASN A 55 -8.24 -1.77 -6.59
C ASN A 55 -8.90 -0.87 -7.64
N GLU A 56 -8.54 0.42 -7.68
CA GLU A 56 -9.06 1.35 -8.71
C GLU A 56 -8.64 0.90 -10.13
N GLU A 57 -7.41 0.42 -10.31
CA GLU A 57 -6.96 -0.15 -11.59
C GLU A 57 -7.83 -1.33 -12.01
N GLU A 58 -8.11 -2.27 -11.10
CA GLU A 58 -8.94 -3.44 -11.38
C GLU A 58 -10.36 -3.04 -11.81
N ASP A 59 -11.02 -2.15 -11.06
CA ASP A 59 -12.36 -1.65 -11.38
C ASP A 59 -12.39 -0.99 -12.78
N LEU A 60 -11.40 -0.15 -13.08
CA LEU A 60 -11.30 0.52 -14.38
C LEU A 60 -11.07 -0.46 -15.52
N LEU A 61 -10.29 -1.52 -15.29
CA LEU A 61 -10.03 -2.58 -16.28
C LEU A 61 -11.29 -3.39 -16.55
N ILE A 62 -12.04 -3.77 -15.51
CA ILE A 62 -13.32 -4.48 -15.64
C ILE A 62 -14.31 -3.65 -16.45
N GLU A 63 -14.43 -2.36 -16.16
CA GLU A 63 -15.31 -1.46 -16.91
C GLU A 63 -14.88 -1.32 -18.39
N ILE A 64 -13.57 -1.24 -18.67
CA ILE A 64 -13.05 -1.23 -20.04
C ILE A 64 -13.37 -2.53 -20.78
N GLU A 65 -13.21 -3.68 -20.12
CA GLU A 65 -13.50 -5.00 -20.68
C GLU A 65 -14.99 -5.17 -20.98
N ASN A 66 -15.86 -4.66 -20.10
CA ASN A 66 -17.31 -4.59 -20.30
C ASN A 66 -17.73 -3.57 -21.37
N GLY A 67 -16.80 -2.77 -21.90
CA GLY A 67 -17.06 -1.77 -22.92
C GLY A 67 -17.64 -0.45 -22.41
N ASN A 68 -17.66 -0.25 -21.09
CA ASN A 68 -18.17 0.95 -20.44
C ASN A 68 -17.09 2.03 -20.37
N ASN A 69 -17.46 3.28 -20.68
CA ASN A 69 -16.62 4.47 -20.46
C ASN A 69 -15.14 4.35 -20.92
N ILE A 70 -14.87 3.53 -21.94
CA ILE A 70 -13.52 3.07 -22.33
C ILE A 70 -12.50 4.22 -22.42
N ARG A 71 -12.88 5.34 -23.04
CA ARG A 71 -12.00 6.50 -23.21
C ARG A 71 -11.69 7.20 -21.89
N ALA A 72 -12.69 7.35 -21.03
CA ALA A 72 -12.54 7.99 -19.72
C ALA A 72 -11.71 7.10 -18.79
N ASN A 73 -11.99 5.80 -18.76
CA ASN A 73 -11.27 4.86 -17.90
C ASN A 73 -9.80 4.72 -18.30
N LYS A 74 -9.49 4.67 -19.61
CA LYS A 74 -8.09 4.73 -20.10
C LYS A 74 -7.37 6.02 -19.72
N LYS A 75 -8.09 7.15 -19.66
CA LYS A 75 -7.53 8.43 -19.21
C LYS A 75 -7.23 8.37 -17.71
N ARG A 76 -8.15 7.86 -16.89
CA ARG A 76 -7.98 7.71 -15.44
C ARG A 76 -6.82 6.78 -15.09
N LEU A 77 -6.72 5.63 -15.76
CA LEU A 77 -5.59 4.70 -15.67
C LEU A 77 -4.24 5.40 -15.90
N LYS A 78 -4.17 6.35 -16.84
CA LYS A 78 -2.96 7.15 -17.07
C LYS A 78 -2.68 8.15 -15.94
N GLU A 79 -3.73 8.75 -15.35
CA GLU A 79 -3.62 9.70 -14.25
C GLU A 79 -3.11 9.05 -12.96
N ILE A 80 -3.50 7.80 -12.70
CA ILE A 80 -3.03 7.01 -11.53
C ILE A 80 -1.71 6.28 -11.81
N GLY A 81 -1.07 6.50 -12.97
CA GLY A 81 0.24 5.91 -13.30
C GLY A 81 0.21 4.44 -13.74
N ARG A 82 -0.97 3.88 -14.04
CA ARG A 82 -1.20 2.50 -14.50
C ARG A 82 -1.70 2.47 -15.95
N PRO A 83 -0.90 2.84 -16.96
CA PRO A 83 -1.38 2.98 -18.33
C PRO A 83 -1.88 1.64 -18.91
N PHE A 84 -3.07 1.66 -19.51
CA PHE A 84 -3.67 0.49 -20.14
C PHE A 84 -2.76 -0.15 -21.19
N LYS A 85 -2.41 -1.43 -20.99
CA LYS A 85 -1.68 -2.26 -21.97
C LYS A 85 -2.61 -3.36 -22.45
N LYS A 86 -2.86 -3.42 -23.76
CA LYS A 86 -3.62 -4.51 -24.35
C LYS A 86 -2.78 -5.80 -24.19
N LYS A 87 -3.29 -6.80 -23.47
CA LYS A 87 -2.70 -8.14 -23.48
C LYS A 87 -2.84 -8.67 -24.92
N ASN A 88 -1.71 -9.00 -25.54
CA ASN A 88 -1.65 -9.68 -26.84
C ASN A 88 -2.11 -11.13 -26.69
#